data_AF-A0A7H8S5V1-F1
#
_entry.id   AF-A0A7H8S5V1-F1
#
_cell.length_a   1.000
_cell.length_b   1.000
_cell.length_c   1.000
_cell.angle_alpha   90.00
_cell.angle_beta   90.00
_cell.angle_gamma   90.00
#
_symmetry.space_group_name_H-M   'P 1'
#
loop_
_entity.id
_entity.type
_entity.pdbx_description
1 polymer ?
#
loop_
_entity_poly.entity_id
_entity_poly.type
_entity_poly.pdbx_seq_one_letter_code
_entity_poly.pdbx_strand_id
1 'polypeptide(L)'
;MKKVYYDFRECGGLIIMLTVSGLISFAISAVFFFIGGWEVLTRPWAAASSTYSIWCVFFLLLGIILFLFNISVHKICKDVATLLKEVEDNKSKTAKG
;
A
#
# COMPACT_ATOMS: atom_id res chain seq x y z
N MET A 1 -24.03 -16.02 2.95
CA MET A 1 -23.50 -15.64 1.62
C MET A 1 -23.37 -14.14 1.40
N LYS A 2 -24.39 -13.28 1.57
CA LYS A 2 -24.27 -11.83 1.27
C LYS A 2 -23.17 -11.08 2.05
N LYS A 3 -23.03 -11.27 3.37
CA LYS A 3 -22.01 -10.58 4.19
C LYS A 3 -20.57 -10.89 3.75
N VAL A 4 -20.29 -12.15 3.45
CA VAL A 4 -18.94 -12.61 3.06
C VAL A 4 -18.50 -11.98 1.74
N TYR A 5 -19.40 -11.83 0.77
CA TYR A 5 -19.09 -11.20 -0.51
C TYR A 5 -18.82 -9.69 -0.40
N TYR A 6 -19.41 -9.02 0.60
CA TYR A 6 -19.14 -7.61 0.88
C TYR A 6 -17.76 -7.42 1.52
N ASP A 7 -17.39 -8.24 2.50
CA ASP A 7 -16.07 -8.21 3.17
C ASP A 7 -14.89 -8.37 2.18
N PHE A 8 -15.02 -9.32 1.23
CA PHE A 8 -14.00 -9.52 0.20
C PHE A 8 -13.89 -8.36 -0.79
N ARG A 9 -15.02 -7.75 -1.15
CA ARG A 9 -15.05 -6.59 -2.05
C ARG A 9 -14.44 -5.36 -1.37
N GLU A 10 -14.69 -5.18 -0.07
CA GLU A 10 -14.09 -4.13 0.75
C GLU A 10 -12.58 -4.34 0.90
N CYS A 11 -12.11 -5.57 1.16
CA CYS A 11 -10.66 -5.81 1.23
C CYS A 11 -9.96 -5.61 -0.12
N GLY A 12 -10.57 -6.03 -1.23
CA GLY A 12 -10.05 -5.74 -2.57
C GLY A 12 -9.96 -4.23 -2.85
N GLY A 13 -10.98 -3.46 -2.46
CA GLY A 13 -10.98 -2.00 -2.56
C GLY A 13 -9.90 -1.33 -1.71
N LEU A 14 -9.68 -1.83 -0.49
CA LEU A 14 -8.66 -1.31 0.42
C LEU A 14 -7.24 -1.51 -0.15
N ILE A 15 -6.95 -2.70 -0.69
CA ILE A 15 -5.67 -3.03 -1.35
C ILE A 15 -5.41 -2.07 -2.53
N ILE A 16 -6.42 -1.82 -3.35
CA ILE A 16 -6.30 -0.91 -4.50
C ILE A 16 -6.01 0.51 -4.02
N MET A 17 -6.75 1.01 -3.02
CA MET A 17 -6.51 2.34 -2.45
C MET A 17 -5.10 2.48 -1.85
N LEU A 18 -4.63 1.49 -1.09
CA LEU A 18 -3.28 1.44 -0.51
C LEU A 18 -2.18 1.42 -1.58
N THR A 19 -2.40 0.69 -2.67
CA THR A 19 -1.45 0.61 -3.78
C THR A 19 -1.38 1.95 -4.52
N VAL A 20 -2.53 2.57 -4.80
CA VAL A 20 -2.61 3.87 -5.49
C VAL A 20 -1.97 4.97 -4.64
N SER A 21 -2.25 5.01 -3.33
CA SER A 21 -1.64 6.00 -2.44
C SER A 21 -0.12 5.82 -2.32
N GLY A 22 0.36 4.57 -2.28
CA GLY A 22 1.79 4.26 -2.32
C GLY A 22 2.47 4.74 -3.61
N LEU A 23 1.84 4.51 -4.77
CA LEU A 23 2.31 4.98 -6.08
C LEU A 23 2.37 6.52 -6.16
N ILE A 24 1.33 7.20 -5.66
CA ILE A 24 1.31 8.67 -5.60
C ILE A 24 2.45 9.18 -4.73
N SER A 25 2.67 8.58 -3.56
CA SER A 25 3.77 8.95 -2.67
C SER A 25 5.14 8.76 -3.32
N PHE A 26 5.32 7.67 -4.07
CA PHE A 26 6.55 7.42 -4.82
C PHE A 26 6.77 8.43 -5.95
N ALA A 27 5.71 8.79 -6.68
CA ALA A 27 5.76 9.81 -7.73
C ALA A 27 6.15 11.19 -7.15
N ILE A 28 5.58 11.57 -6.01
CA ILE A 28 5.93 12.81 -5.31
C ILE A 28 7.41 12.78 -4.86
N SER A 29 7.87 11.65 -4.32
CA SER A 29 9.28 11.48 -3.96
C SER A 29 10.22 11.68 -5.16
N ALA A 30 9.88 11.10 -6.32
CA ALA A 30 10.67 11.28 -7.54
C ALA A 30 10.74 12.75 -7.97
N VAL A 31 9.61 13.48 -7.91
CA VAL A 31 9.57 14.92 -8.23
C VAL A 31 10.53 15.70 -7.33
N PHE A 32 10.50 15.47 -6.02
CA PHE A 32 11.42 16.13 -5.09
C PHE A 32 12.88 15.75 -5.32
N PHE A 33 13.15 14.49 -5.69
CA PHE A 33 14.49 14.03 -6.07
C PHE A 33 15.02 14.79 -7.30
N PHE A 34 14.21 14.94 -8.34
CA PHE A 34 14.61 15.68 -9.55
C PHE A 34 14.79 17.17 -9.29
N ILE A 35 13.90 17.80 -8.52
CA ILE A 35 14.03 19.22 -8.16
C ILE A 35 15.30 19.44 -7.34
N GLY A 36 15.53 18.63 -6.30
CA GLY A 36 16.73 18.72 -5.47
C GLY A 36 18.01 18.44 -6.26
N GLY A 37 18.02 17.43 -7.12
CA GLY A 37 19.17 17.11 -7.98
C GLY A 37 19.48 18.21 -9.00
N TRP A 38 18.45 18.81 -9.60
CA TRP A 38 18.60 19.93 -10.53
C TRP A 38 19.15 21.19 -9.87
N GLU A 39 18.73 21.48 -8.63
CA GLU A 39 19.24 22.61 -7.86
C GLU A 39 20.74 22.46 -7.56
N VAL A 40 21.18 21.25 -7.18
CA VAL A 40 22.61 20.94 -6.96
C VAL A 40 23.44 21.14 -8.23
N LEU A 41 22.92 20.72 -9.39
CA LEU A 41 23.59 20.88 -10.68
C LEU A 41 23.72 22.34 -11.11
N THR A 42 22.70 23.15 -10.87
CA THR A 42 22.63 24.54 -11.37
C THR A 42 23.21 25.57 -10.38
N ARG A 43 23.23 25.26 -9.09
CA ARG A 43 23.75 26.15 -8.03
C ARG A 43 24.53 25.36 -6.98
N PRO A 44 25.75 24.88 -7.30
CA PRO A 44 26.55 24.05 -6.38
C PRO A 44 26.97 24.75 -5.08
N TRP A 45 26.92 26.08 -5.03
CA TRP A 45 27.26 26.91 -3.86
C TRP A 45 26.03 27.39 -3.06
N ALA A 46 24.82 27.22 -3.61
CA ALA A 46 23.62 27.40 -2.81
C ALA A 46 23.59 26.21 -1.86
N ALA A 47 23.60 26.45 -0.54
CA ALA A 47 23.49 25.42 0.47
C ALA A 47 22.33 24.50 0.08
N ALA A 48 22.67 23.31 -0.43
CA ALA A 48 21.74 22.41 -1.09
C ALA A 48 20.49 22.32 -0.22
N SER A 49 19.38 22.85 -0.73
CA SER A 49 18.15 23.02 0.01
C SER A 49 17.77 21.69 0.70
N SER A 50 18.12 21.58 1.97
CA SER A 50 17.96 20.35 2.76
C SER A 50 16.48 19.96 2.86
N THR A 51 15.60 20.92 2.61
CA THR A 51 14.17 20.76 2.60
C THR A 51 13.72 19.75 1.54
N TYR A 52 14.20 19.84 0.29
CA TYR A 52 13.74 18.92 -0.77
C TYR A 52 14.22 17.49 -0.57
N SER A 53 15.43 17.29 -0.04
CA SER A 53 15.93 15.96 0.29
C SER A 53 15.17 15.33 1.46
N ILE A 54 14.81 16.13 2.48
CA ILE A 54 13.94 15.68 3.58
C ILE A 54 12.57 15.23 3.06
N TRP A 55 11.92 16.04 2.20
CA TRP A 55 10.63 15.68 1.62
C TRP A 55 10.73 14.43 0.73
N CYS A 56 11.78 14.32 -0.09
CA CYS A 56 12.02 13.13 -0.89
C CYS A 56 12.09 11.87 -0.01
N VAL A 57 12.92 11.87 1.03
CA VAL A 57 13.08 10.72 1.94
C VAL A 57 11.77 10.43 2.68
N PHE A 58 11.05 11.47 3.12
CA PHE A 58 9.77 11.31 3.80
C PHE A 58 8.72 10.61 2.94
N PHE A 59 8.50 11.09 1.70
CA PHE A 59 7.52 10.48 0.79
C PHE A 59 7.92 9.09 0.32
N LEU A 60 9.22 8.82 0.22
CA LEU A 60 9.76 7.50 -0.09
C LEU A 60 9.50 6.51 1.05
N LEU A 61 9.81 6.89 2.30
CA LEU A 61 9.50 6.10 3.49
C LEU A 61 8.01 5.84 3.63
N LEU A 62 7.18 6.86 3.42
CA LEU A 62 5.73 6.74 3.46
C LEU A 62 5.22 5.73 2.41
N GLY A 63 5.76 5.79 1.19
CA GLY A 63 5.47 4.81 0.14
C GLY A 63 5.84 3.38 0.55
N ILE A 64 7.05 3.17 1.10
CA ILE A 64 7.50 1.85 1.57
C ILE A 64 6.57 1.31 2.67
N ILE A 65 6.21 2.14 3.64
CA ILE A 65 5.31 1.75 4.74
C ILE A 65 3.94 1.36 4.20
N LEU A 66 3.38 2.13 3.26
CA LEU A 66 2.10 1.82 2.61
C LEU A 66 2.15 0.48 1.86
N PHE A 67 3.26 0.18 1.18
CA PHE A 67 3.47 -1.11 0.52
C PHE A 67 3.56 -2.27 1.52
N LEU A 68 4.29 -2.11 2.62
CA LEU A 68 4.37 -3.13 3.68
C LEU A 68 2.99 -3.38 4.31
N PHE A 69 2.24 -2.32 4.56
CA PHE A 69 0.87 -2.43 5.07
C PHE A 69 -0.04 -3.14 4.09
N ASN A 70 0.07 -2.84 2.79
CA ASN A 70 -0.68 -3.52 1.74
C ASN A 70 -0.40 -5.03 1.69
N ILE A 71 0.88 -5.44 1.77
CA ILE A 71 1.26 -6.86 1.84
C ILE A 71 0.65 -7.54 3.07
N SER A 72 0.68 -6.85 4.20
CA SER A 72 0.16 -7.37 5.48
C SER A 72 -1.36 -7.56 5.42
N VAL A 73 -2.09 -6.55 4.94
CA VAL A 73 -3.54 -6.62 4.72
C VAL A 73 -3.89 -7.72 3.73
N HIS A 74 -3.17 -7.82 2.61
CA HIS A 74 -3.42 -8.85 1.61
C HIS A 74 -3.27 -10.26 2.20
N LYS A 75 -2.26 -10.47 3.04
CA LYS A 75 -2.05 -11.75 3.74
C LYS A 75 -3.20 -12.06 4.71
N ILE A 76 -3.63 -11.08 5.50
CA ILE A 76 -4.76 -11.25 6.43
C ILE A 76 -6.04 -11.59 5.67
N CYS A 77 -6.33 -10.86 4.58
CA CYS A 77 -7.54 -11.13 3.80
C CYS A 77 -7.51 -12.50 3.13
N LYS A 78 -6.34 -12.97 2.67
CA LYS A 78 -6.20 -14.34 2.15
C LYS A 78 -6.38 -15.40 3.22
N ASP A 79 -5.94 -15.14 4.45
CA ASP A 79 -6.09 -16.07 5.57
C ASP A 79 -7.55 -16.18 6.01
N VAL A 80 -8.21 -15.03 6.20
CA VAL A 80 -9.64 -14.93 6.49
C VAL A 80 -10.48 -15.59 5.38
N ALA A 81 -10.10 -15.37 4.12
CA ALA A 81 -10.71 -16.03 2.96
C ALA A 81 -10.66 -17.56 3.05
N THR A 82 -9.51 -18.09 3.46
CA THR A 82 -9.28 -19.53 3.55
C THR A 82 -10.08 -20.13 4.70
N LEU A 83 -10.05 -19.50 5.88
CA LEU A 83 -10.84 -19.90 7.03
C LEU A 83 -12.35 -19.89 6.74
N LEU A 84 -12.84 -18.87 6.04
CA LEU A 84 -14.25 -18.80 5.63
C LEU A 84 -14.64 -19.95 4.71
N LYS A 85 -13.77 -20.31 3.76
CA LYS A 85 -14.00 -21.42 2.85
C LYS A 85 -14.04 -22.77 3.59
N GLU A 86 -13.13 -22.97 4.55
CA GLU A 86 -13.12 -24.17 5.39
C GLU A 86 -14.37 -24.30 6.26
N VAL A 87 -14.87 -23.19 6.83
CA VAL A 87 -16.11 -23.18 7.59
C VAL A 87 -17.31 -23.52 6.70
N GLU A 88 -17.38 -22.99 5.48
CA GLU A 88 -18.46 -23.29 4.54
C GLU A 88 -18.44 -24.75 4.08
N ASP A 89 -17.26 -25.28 3.75
CA ASP A 89 -17.07 -26.68 3.36
C ASP A 89 -17.46 -27.64 4.50
N ASN A 90 -17.08 -27.34 5.74
CA ASN A 90 -17.47 -28.16 6.89
C ASN A 90 -18.97 -28.12 7.17
N LYS A 91 -19.61 -26.94 7.07
CA LYS A 91 -21.06 -26.80 7.26
C LYS A 91 -21.86 -27.58 6.20
N SER A 92 -21.36 -27.63 4.97
CA SER A 92 -21.99 -28.39 3.88
C SER A 92 -21.94 -29.91 4.08
N LYS A 93 -20.90 -30.42 4.75
CA LYS A 93 -20.74 -31.84 5.07
C LYS A 93 -21.64 -32.27 6.22
N THR A 94 -21.82 -31.44 7.24
CA THR A 94 -22.71 -31.72 8.37
C THR A 94 -24.19 -31.70 7.98
N ALA A 95 -24.57 -30.92 6.96
CA ALA A 95 -25.96 -30.84 6.49
C ALA A 95 -26.40 -32.02 5.60
N LYS A 96 -25.48 -32.94 5.24
CA LYS A 96 -25.74 -34.11 4.40
C LYS A 96 -25.66 -35.45 5.16
N GLY A 97 -25.37 -35.43 6.47
CA GLY A 97 -25.43 -36.60 7.36
C GLY A 97 -26.66 -36.50 8.25
#